data_AF-A0A3D4JXI5-F1
#
_entry.id   AF-A0A3D4JXI5-F1
#
_cell.length_a   1.000
_cell.length_b   1.000
_cell.length_c   1.000
_cell.angle_alpha   90.00
_cell.angle_beta   90.00
_cell.angle_gamma   90.00
#
_symmetry.space_group_name_H-M   'P 1'
#
loop_
_entity.id
_entity.type
_entity.pdbx_description
1 polymer ?
#
loop_
_entity_poly.entity_id
_entity_poly.type
_entity_poly.pdbx_seq_one_letter_code
_entity_poly.pdbx_strand_id
1 'polypeptide(L)'
;TSILQLLASNSNTFENLFPTVEKEKITVEIDEKLNSVNPRNIIIKKHGIAQPKVFAPVFPGTNCEYDTLNAFAKEGAVISSLPLININHQLLDESIDAWVEEIKTSQILAFSGGFSAGDEPDGSAKFIVNVLKNEKMRNAVHELLDRDGMIIGICNGFQALVKSGLLPYGRIKDLDENSPTLAHNAIRRHISQMVNVKVVNDESPWLKGMKDQVFTIPISHGEGRFMASEAEIQKLYENGQIATQYLDLEGNIAHGMPFNPNNSLFGIEGITSPCGKIFGRMGHPERFAEGLFKNIPTVNYHNIFKNGVEYFK
;
A
#
# COMPACT_ATOMS: atom_id res chain seq x y z
N THR A 1 16.93 27.01 -30.37
CA THR A 1 15.85 26.13 -29.88
C THR A 1 15.68 26.35 -28.39
N SER A 2 14.47 26.59 -27.90
CA SER A 2 14.22 26.74 -26.46
C SER A 2 14.21 25.38 -25.75
N ILE A 3 14.39 25.36 -24.42
CA ILE A 3 14.26 24.13 -23.61
C ILE A 3 12.90 23.46 -23.86
N LEU A 4 11.83 24.25 -23.93
CA LEU A 4 10.48 23.75 -24.20
C LEU A 4 10.38 23.05 -25.57
N GLN A 5 11.02 23.60 -26.60
CA GLN A 5 11.05 22.99 -27.92
C GLN A 5 11.82 21.66 -27.91
N LEU A 6 12.95 21.59 -27.17
CA LEU A 6 13.71 20.34 -27.02
C LEU A 6 12.92 19.27 -26.27
N LEU A 7 12.23 19.65 -25.19
CA LEU A 7 11.36 18.74 -24.44
C LEU A 7 10.22 18.21 -25.30
N ALA A 8 9.56 19.08 -26.07
CA ALA A 8 8.51 18.69 -26.99
C ALA A 8 9.03 17.71 -28.06
N SER A 9 10.18 17.98 -28.67
CA SER A 9 10.80 17.08 -29.64
C SER A 9 11.13 15.70 -29.04
N ASN A 10 11.60 15.67 -27.79
CA ASN A 10 11.92 14.43 -27.09
C ASN A 10 10.67 13.58 -26.80
N SER A 11 9.59 14.21 -26.30
CA SER A 11 8.38 13.48 -25.89
C SER A 11 7.48 13.08 -27.07
N ASN A 12 7.41 13.89 -28.13
CA ASN A 12 6.42 13.70 -29.19
C ASN A 12 6.67 12.49 -30.10
N THR A 13 7.92 12.05 -30.26
CA THR A 13 8.29 11.05 -31.27
C THR A 13 7.56 9.72 -31.09
N PHE A 14 7.35 9.29 -29.83
CA PHE A 14 6.72 8.01 -29.52
C PHE A 14 5.45 8.14 -28.67
N GLU A 15 4.91 9.35 -28.47
CA GLU A 15 3.75 9.57 -27.59
C GLU A 15 2.54 8.70 -27.95
N ASN A 16 2.33 8.44 -29.25
CA ASN A 16 1.23 7.58 -29.73
C ASN A 16 1.40 6.09 -29.34
N LEU A 17 2.63 5.63 -29.11
CA LEU A 17 2.95 4.23 -28.74
C LEU A 17 3.22 4.09 -27.25
N PHE A 18 3.85 5.09 -26.65
CA PHE A 18 4.32 5.13 -25.28
C PHE A 18 3.84 6.43 -24.62
N PRO A 19 2.53 6.52 -24.31
CA PRO A 19 1.96 7.74 -23.74
C PRO A 19 2.69 8.13 -22.46
N THR A 20 2.99 9.42 -22.33
CA THR A 20 3.61 10.05 -21.17
C THR A 20 2.61 10.81 -20.31
N VAL A 21 1.39 11.02 -20.83
CA VAL A 21 0.24 11.60 -20.13
C VAL A 21 -1.01 10.76 -20.39
N GLU A 22 -1.92 10.74 -19.43
CA GLU A 22 -3.23 10.11 -19.60
C GLU A 22 -4.10 10.85 -20.63
N LYS A 23 -4.98 10.11 -21.31
CA LYS A 23 -5.95 10.70 -22.24
C LYS A 23 -7.04 11.51 -21.53
N GLU A 24 -7.42 11.06 -20.34
CA GLU A 24 -8.50 11.64 -19.55
C GLU A 24 -8.05 11.78 -18.10
N LYS A 25 -8.12 13.02 -17.61
CA LYS A 25 -7.91 13.36 -16.21
C LYS A 25 -9.25 13.38 -15.50
N ILE A 26 -9.43 12.45 -14.56
CA ILE A 26 -10.65 12.37 -13.76
C ILE A 26 -10.36 13.06 -12.44
N THR A 27 -11.13 14.10 -12.15
CA THR A 27 -11.03 14.85 -10.89
C THR A 27 -12.26 14.55 -10.06
N VAL A 28 -12.03 14.25 -8.79
CA VAL A 28 -13.07 14.15 -7.78
C VAL A 28 -12.78 15.31 -6.83
N GLU A 29 -13.72 16.23 -6.69
CA GLU A 29 -13.58 17.38 -5.79
C GLU A 29 -14.38 17.10 -4.53
N ILE A 30 -13.70 17.02 -3.39
CA ILE A 30 -14.31 16.82 -2.08
C ILE A 30 -13.90 18.00 -1.21
N ASP A 31 -14.85 18.55 -0.45
CA ASP A 31 -14.55 19.62 0.51
C ASP A 31 -13.58 19.07 1.56
N GLU A 32 -12.38 19.66 1.64
CA GLU A 32 -11.33 19.25 2.59
C GLU A 32 -11.80 19.28 4.05
N LYS A 33 -12.82 20.09 4.36
CA LYS A 33 -13.44 20.14 5.70
C LYS A 33 -14.13 18.84 6.08
N LEU A 34 -14.43 17.98 5.12
CA LEU A 34 -15.00 16.66 5.36
C LEU A 34 -13.97 15.65 5.85
N ASN A 35 -12.66 15.94 5.81
CA ASN A 35 -11.65 14.99 6.29
C ASN A 35 -11.90 14.62 7.75
N SER A 36 -12.21 13.35 7.99
CA SER A 36 -12.38 12.79 9.35
C SER A 36 -13.51 13.45 10.17
N VAL A 37 -14.55 13.96 9.52
CA VAL A 37 -15.75 14.50 10.22
C VAL A 37 -16.54 13.43 10.96
N ASN A 38 -16.38 12.16 10.59
CA ASN A 38 -16.87 11.01 11.35
C ASN A 38 -15.71 10.46 12.19
N PRO A 39 -15.50 10.96 13.42
CA PRO A 39 -14.33 10.62 14.22
C PRO A 39 -14.28 9.12 14.50
N ARG A 40 -13.13 8.51 14.23
CA ARG A 40 -12.90 7.09 14.52
C ARG A 40 -12.35 6.91 15.92
N ASN A 41 -12.99 6.04 16.71
CA ASN A 41 -12.43 5.62 17.98
C ASN A 41 -11.40 4.50 17.76
N ILE A 42 -10.16 4.87 17.44
CA ILE A 42 -9.05 3.92 17.31
C ILE A 42 -8.52 3.59 18.70
N ILE A 43 -8.79 2.36 19.14
CA ILE A 43 -8.29 1.86 20.42
C ILE A 43 -6.80 1.52 20.27
N ILE A 44 -5.96 2.15 21.08
CA ILE A 44 -4.53 1.87 21.22
C ILE A 44 -4.36 1.07 22.51
N LYS A 45 -3.96 -0.20 22.40
CA LYS A 45 -3.71 -1.04 23.58
C LYS A 45 -2.25 -0.94 24.00
N LYS A 46 -1.99 -1.18 25.28
CA LYS A 46 -0.63 -1.35 25.80
C LYS A 46 -0.27 -2.83 25.76
N HIS A 47 0.83 -3.18 25.10
CA HIS A 47 1.26 -4.58 24.93
C HIS A 47 2.45 -4.95 25.82
N GLY A 48 3.46 -4.07 25.95
CA GLY A 48 4.67 -4.35 26.71
C GLY A 48 5.59 -5.38 26.04
N ILE A 49 5.53 -5.50 24.70
CA ILE A 49 6.32 -6.45 23.92
C ILE A 49 7.60 -5.75 23.46
N ALA A 50 8.73 -6.09 24.10
CA ALA A 50 10.00 -5.42 23.83
C ALA A 50 10.46 -5.53 22.35
N GLN A 51 10.19 -6.66 21.70
CA GLN A 51 10.54 -6.93 20.31
C GLN A 51 9.36 -7.62 19.61
N PRO A 52 8.45 -6.89 18.95
CA PRO A 52 7.35 -7.51 18.21
C PRO A 52 7.88 -8.35 17.05
N LYS A 53 7.20 -9.47 16.78
CA LYS A 53 7.51 -10.33 15.63
C LYS A 53 6.72 -9.89 14.40
N VAL A 54 7.41 -9.72 13.28
CA VAL A 54 6.88 -9.42 11.96
C VAL A 54 7.02 -10.65 11.09
N PHE A 55 5.92 -11.12 10.52
CA PHE A 55 5.92 -12.17 9.52
C PHE A 55 5.58 -11.61 8.14
N ALA A 56 6.43 -11.89 7.15
CA ALA A 56 6.16 -11.59 5.75
C ALA A 56 6.12 -12.90 4.93
N PRO A 57 4.93 -13.34 4.47
CA PRO A 57 4.84 -14.47 3.55
C PRO A 57 5.53 -14.14 2.22
N VAL A 58 6.29 -15.11 1.69
CA VAL A 58 6.97 -14.98 0.38
C VAL A 58 6.17 -15.77 -0.65
N PHE A 59 5.60 -15.06 -1.63
CA PHE A 59 4.89 -15.70 -2.73
C PHE A 59 5.83 -15.87 -3.93
N PRO A 60 5.64 -16.93 -4.75
CA PRO A 60 6.24 -16.96 -6.08
C PRO A 60 5.98 -15.65 -6.85
N GLY A 61 7.05 -14.89 -7.14
CA GLY A 61 7.02 -13.64 -7.91
C GLY A 61 6.98 -12.33 -7.10
N THR A 62 6.72 -12.37 -5.80
CA THR A 62 6.97 -11.20 -4.94
C THR A 62 8.49 -10.95 -4.82
N ASN A 63 8.90 -9.70 -4.61
CA ASN A 63 10.31 -9.31 -4.76
C ASN A 63 10.79 -8.15 -3.87
N CYS A 64 9.98 -7.72 -2.89
CA CYS A 64 10.31 -6.62 -1.98
C CYS A 64 10.29 -7.06 -0.50
N GLU A 65 10.27 -8.37 -0.23
CA GLU A 65 10.17 -8.93 1.13
C GLU A 65 11.40 -8.63 1.95
N TYR A 66 12.59 -8.78 1.37
CA TYR A 66 13.83 -8.47 2.07
C TYR A 66 13.93 -6.98 2.40
N ASP A 67 13.54 -6.09 1.49
CA ASP A 67 13.50 -4.65 1.78
C ASP A 67 12.53 -4.34 2.93
N THR A 68 11.32 -4.92 2.86
CA THR A 68 10.27 -4.76 3.89
C THR A 68 10.74 -5.26 5.25
N LEU A 69 11.32 -6.47 5.32
CA LEU A 69 11.80 -7.08 6.55
C LEU A 69 13.02 -6.33 7.10
N ASN A 70 13.95 -5.90 6.24
CA ASN A 70 15.09 -5.09 6.65
C ASN A 70 14.65 -3.75 7.28
N ALA A 71 13.61 -3.13 6.71
CA ALA A 71 13.04 -1.90 7.26
C ALA A 71 12.44 -2.11 8.66
N PHE A 72 11.77 -3.24 8.92
CA PHE A 72 11.29 -3.60 10.26
C PHE A 72 12.41 -4.00 11.23
N ALA A 73 13.38 -4.78 10.77
CA ALA A 73 14.52 -5.22 11.58
C ALA A 73 15.35 -4.03 12.09
N LYS A 74 15.52 -3.00 11.25
CA LYS A 74 16.19 -1.74 11.62
C LYS A 74 15.53 -1.05 12.82
N GLU A 75 14.21 -1.18 12.96
CA GLU A 75 13.42 -0.58 14.04
C GLU A 75 13.32 -1.49 15.29
N GLY A 76 13.97 -2.66 15.24
CA GLY A 76 14.10 -3.60 16.35
C GLY A 76 13.04 -4.71 16.41
N ALA A 77 12.35 -5.00 15.30
CA ALA A 77 11.46 -6.15 15.20
C ALA A 77 12.22 -7.47 15.05
N VAL A 78 11.64 -8.56 15.54
CA VAL A 78 12.05 -9.91 15.14
C VAL A 78 11.37 -10.22 13.81
N ILE A 79 12.14 -10.57 12.78
CA ILE A 79 11.62 -10.81 11.44
C ILE A 79 11.55 -12.30 11.10
N SER A 80 10.51 -12.70 10.37
CA SER A 80 10.33 -14.07 9.88
C SER A 80 9.70 -14.04 8.49
N SER A 81 10.05 -15.02 7.67
CA SER A 81 9.51 -15.21 6.33
C SER A 81 9.59 -16.66 5.90
N LEU A 82 8.55 -17.14 5.23
CA LEU A 82 8.49 -18.49 4.69
C LEU A 82 7.97 -18.45 3.25
N PRO A 83 8.57 -19.20 2.30
CA PRO A 83 8.07 -19.31 0.94
C PRO A 83 6.80 -20.16 0.88
N LEU A 84 5.89 -19.78 -0.01
CA LEU A 84 4.77 -20.62 -0.42
C LEU A 84 5.27 -21.66 -1.43
N ILE A 85 5.32 -22.93 -1.03
CA ILE A 85 5.75 -24.02 -1.90
C ILE A 85 4.53 -24.58 -2.62
N ASN A 86 4.27 -24.12 -3.85
CA ASN A 86 3.07 -24.47 -4.62
C ASN A 86 3.30 -25.54 -5.71
N ILE A 87 4.31 -26.40 -5.54
CA ILE A 87 4.69 -27.44 -6.54
C ILE A 87 3.63 -28.54 -6.64
N ASN A 88 2.96 -28.87 -5.53
CA ASN A 88 1.83 -29.79 -5.47
C ASN A 88 0.91 -29.42 -4.29
N HIS A 89 -0.25 -30.08 -4.21
CA HIS A 89 -1.25 -29.80 -3.16
C HIS A 89 -0.72 -30.02 -1.74
N GLN A 90 0.04 -31.09 -1.51
CA GLN A 90 0.56 -31.40 -0.18
C GLN A 90 1.51 -30.31 0.32
N LEU A 91 2.48 -29.90 -0.49
CA LEU A 91 3.45 -28.86 -0.12
C LEU A 91 2.80 -27.48 0.03
N LEU A 92 1.74 -27.23 -0.74
CA LEU A 92 0.94 -26.01 -0.61
C LEU A 92 0.23 -25.98 0.74
N ASP A 93 -0.42 -27.09 1.12
CA ASP A 93 -1.11 -27.21 2.41
C ASP A 93 -0.13 -27.13 3.60
N GLU A 94 1.02 -27.79 3.51
CA GLU A 94 2.09 -27.70 4.51
C GLU A 94 2.63 -26.26 4.65
N SER A 95 2.76 -25.53 3.53
CA SER A 95 3.17 -24.12 3.55
C SER A 95 2.13 -23.24 4.23
N ILE A 96 0.84 -23.46 3.94
CA ILE A 96 -0.27 -22.74 4.58
C ILE A 96 -0.29 -23.02 6.09
N ASP A 97 -0.12 -24.28 6.50
CA ASP A 97 -0.09 -24.64 7.91
C ASP A 97 1.10 -23.99 8.64
N ALA A 98 2.28 -23.96 8.02
CA ALA A 98 3.44 -23.27 8.56
C ALA A 98 3.22 -21.75 8.69
N TRP A 99 2.57 -21.13 7.69
CA TRP A 99 2.22 -19.71 7.73
C TRP A 99 1.21 -19.39 8.84
N VAL A 100 0.23 -20.26 9.07
CA VAL A 100 -0.74 -20.10 10.17
C VAL A 100 -0.04 -20.08 11.52
N GLU A 101 0.91 -20.98 11.76
CA GLU A 101 1.69 -21.00 13.01
C GLU A 101 2.59 -19.76 13.16
N GLU A 102 3.20 -19.30 12.06
CA GLU A 102 3.95 -18.05 12.05
C GLU A 102 3.07 -16.83 12.37
N ILE A 103 1.88 -16.76 11.77
CA ILE A 103 0.92 -15.68 12.03
C ILE A 103 0.51 -15.68 13.50
N LYS A 104 0.18 -16.83 14.10
CA LYS A 104 -0.25 -16.95 15.51
C LYS A 104 0.76 -16.35 16.50
N THR A 105 2.05 -16.43 16.20
CA THR A 105 3.11 -15.92 17.07
C THR A 105 3.56 -14.50 16.73
N SER A 106 3.10 -13.95 15.60
CA SER A 106 3.47 -12.62 15.13
C SER A 106 2.53 -11.53 15.64
N GLN A 107 3.02 -10.29 15.69
CA GLN A 107 2.23 -9.08 15.99
C GLN A 107 1.89 -8.32 14.70
N ILE A 108 2.73 -8.45 13.68
CA ILE A 108 2.57 -7.77 12.40
C ILE A 108 2.61 -8.79 11.27
N LEU A 109 1.66 -8.68 10.34
CA LEU A 109 1.67 -9.37 9.05
C LEU A 109 1.95 -8.35 7.94
N ALA A 110 3.00 -8.56 7.17
CA ALA A 110 3.43 -7.65 6.11
C ALA A 110 3.33 -8.31 4.74
N PHE A 111 2.51 -7.75 3.85
CA PHE A 111 2.45 -8.15 2.45
C PHE A 111 3.31 -7.20 1.60
N SER A 112 4.35 -7.76 1.01
CA SER A 112 5.36 -7.02 0.27
C SER A 112 4.94 -6.74 -1.17
N GLY A 113 5.68 -5.84 -1.83
CA GLY A 113 5.55 -5.58 -3.26
C GLY A 113 6.13 -6.68 -4.16
N GLY A 114 5.87 -6.54 -5.46
CA GLY A 114 6.38 -7.43 -6.51
C GLY A 114 5.29 -7.78 -7.52
N PHE A 115 5.42 -8.96 -8.13
CA PHE A 115 4.52 -9.47 -9.15
C PHE A 115 4.11 -10.90 -8.78
N SER A 116 3.30 -11.07 -7.73
CA SER A 116 2.86 -12.41 -7.30
C SER A 116 2.24 -13.17 -8.48
N ALA A 117 2.74 -14.37 -8.77
CA ALA A 117 2.38 -15.17 -9.95
C ALA A 117 2.50 -14.41 -11.30
N GLY A 118 3.40 -13.43 -11.40
CA GLY A 118 3.56 -12.59 -12.59
C GLY A 118 2.38 -11.65 -12.85
N ASP A 119 1.51 -11.42 -11.85
CA ASP A 119 0.22 -10.74 -11.98
C ASP A 119 -0.78 -11.41 -12.95
N GLU A 120 -0.56 -12.70 -13.23
CA GLU A 120 -1.43 -13.55 -14.04
C GLU A 120 -2.35 -14.41 -13.13
N PRO A 121 -3.49 -14.94 -13.64
CA PRO A 121 -4.02 -14.80 -15.01
C PRO A 121 -4.95 -13.58 -15.24
N ASP A 122 -5.20 -12.77 -14.21
CA ASP A 122 -6.31 -11.80 -14.24
C ASP A 122 -5.99 -10.58 -13.34
N GLY A 123 -4.77 -10.07 -13.48
CA GLY A 123 -4.28 -8.86 -12.83
C GLY A 123 -3.63 -9.07 -11.47
N SER A 124 -3.05 -7.99 -10.97
CA SER A 124 -2.12 -8.04 -9.85
C SER A 124 -2.76 -8.54 -8.54
N ALA A 125 -1.95 -9.25 -7.75
CA ALA A 125 -2.25 -9.76 -6.41
C ALA A 125 -3.35 -10.84 -6.30
N LYS A 126 -3.91 -11.33 -7.42
CA LYS A 126 -4.95 -12.38 -7.40
C LYS A 126 -4.48 -13.64 -6.67
N PHE A 127 -3.21 -14.00 -6.83
CA PHE A 127 -2.65 -15.16 -6.13
C PHE A 127 -2.65 -14.99 -4.60
N ILE A 128 -2.25 -13.81 -4.12
CA ILE A 128 -2.29 -13.47 -2.69
C ILE A 128 -3.74 -13.50 -2.19
N VAL A 129 -4.69 -12.94 -2.95
CA VAL A 129 -6.12 -12.94 -2.59
C VAL A 129 -6.67 -14.38 -2.46
N ASN A 130 -6.32 -15.28 -3.37
CA ASN A 130 -6.76 -16.68 -3.30
C ASN A 130 -6.24 -17.37 -2.04
N VAL A 131 -4.98 -17.13 -1.65
CA VAL A 131 -4.42 -17.66 -0.41
C VAL A 131 -5.07 -17.02 0.81
N LEU A 132 -5.35 -15.71 0.80
CA LEU A 132 -6.09 -15.03 1.87
C LEU A 132 -7.52 -15.57 2.03
N LYS A 133 -8.17 -16.01 0.94
CA LYS A 133 -9.51 -16.60 0.98
C LYS A 133 -9.53 -18.07 1.43
N ASN A 134 -8.38 -18.76 1.47
CA ASN A 134 -8.29 -20.07 2.11
C ASN A 134 -8.76 -19.98 3.57
N GLU A 135 -9.57 -20.93 4.02
CA GLU A 135 -10.21 -20.87 5.34
C GLU A 135 -9.20 -20.78 6.50
N LYS A 136 -8.13 -21.57 6.45
CA LYS A 136 -7.09 -21.57 7.50
C LYS A 136 -6.40 -20.21 7.58
N MET A 137 -6.00 -19.67 6.42
CA MET A 137 -5.37 -18.35 6.32
C MET A 137 -6.30 -17.24 6.76
N ARG A 138 -7.55 -17.24 6.28
CA ARG A 138 -8.56 -16.25 6.65
C ARG A 138 -8.76 -16.20 8.17
N ASN A 139 -8.90 -17.36 8.79
CA ASN A 139 -9.10 -17.46 10.23
C ASN A 139 -7.86 -16.95 10.99
N ALA A 140 -6.64 -17.35 10.59
CA ALA A 140 -5.40 -16.87 11.21
C ALA A 140 -5.22 -15.34 11.10
N VAL A 141 -5.57 -14.75 9.96
CA VAL A 141 -5.55 -13.30 9.76
C VAL A 141 -6.59 -12.60 10.64
N HIS A 142 -7.79 -13.15 10.78
CA HIS A 142 -8.82 -12.57 11.65
C HIS A 142 -8.42 -12.68 13.11
N GLU A 143 -7.89 -13.83 13.54
CA GLU A 143 -7.36 -14.03 14.90
C GLU A 143 -6.22 -13.04 15.22
N LEU A 144 -5.31 -12.79 14.27
CA LEU A 144 -4.27 -11.75 14.40
C LEU A 144 -4.90 -10.39 14.69
N LEU A 145 -5.92 -9.99 13.94
CA LEU A 145 -6.60 -8.70 14.13
C LEU A 145 -7.40 -8.64 15.44
N ASP A 146 -8.05 -9.74 15.83
CA ASP A 146 -8.84 -9.82 17.07
C ASP A 146 -7.97 -9.68 18.33
N ARG A 147 -6.74 -10.22 18.27
CA ARG A 147 -5.72 -10.02 19.32
C ARG A 147 -4.88 -8.76 19.14
N ASP A 148 -5.39 -7.79 18.37
CA ASP A 148 -4.83 -6.45 18.17
C ASP A 148 -3.49 -6.40 17.43
N GLY A 149 -3.27 -7.38 16.56
CA GLY A 149 -2.20 -7.36 15.57
C GLY A 149 -2.45 -6.34 14.45
N MET A 150 -1.39 -5.99 13.74
CA MET A 150 -1.42 -5.01 12.66
C MET A 150 -1.05 -5.63 11.31
N ILE A 151 -1.58 -5.07 10.24
CA ILE A 151 -1.31 -5.54 8.87
C ILE A 151 -0.86 -4.37 8.01
N ILE A 152 0.18 -4.58 7.22
CA ILE A 152 0.62 -3.62 6.20
C ILE A 152 0.70 -4.30 4.83
N GLY A 153 0.29 -3.58 3.79
CA GLY A 153 0.43 -4.00 2.39
C GLY A 153 1.09 -2.92 1.56
N ILE A 154 2.17 -3.24 0.87
CA ILE A 154 2.92 -2.31 0.02
C ILE A 154 2.84 -2.77 -1.43
N CYS A 155 2.44 -1.87 -2.34
CA CYS A 155 2.29 -2.13 -3.76
C CYS A 155 1.44 -3.37 -4.05
N ASN A 156 2.04 -4.52 -4.38
CA ASN A 156 1.32 -5.80 -4.57
C ASN A 156 0.57 -6.25 -3.32
N GLY A 157 1.12 -6.00 -2.14
CA GLY A 157 0.42 -6.21 -0.88
C GLY A 157 -0.80 -5.30 -0.73
N PHE A 158 -0.72 -4.03 -1.13
CA PHE A 158 -1.89 -3.13 -1.05
C PHE A 158 -3.01 -3.59 -1.98
N GLN A 159 -2.67 -3.99 -3.20
CA GLN A 159 -3.63 -4.61 -4.14
C GLN A 159 -4.32 -5.82 -3.51
N ALA A 160 -3.56 -6.70 -2.83
CA ALA A 160 -4.13 -7.86 -2.15
C ALA A 160 -5.09 -7.47 -1.02
N LEU A 161 -4.72 -6.46 -0.22
CA LEU A 161 -5.56 -6.00 0.89
C LEU A 161 -6.88 -5.41 0.39
N VAL A 162 -6.85 -4.62 -0.69
CA VAL A 162 -8.07 -4.07 -1.31
C VAL A 162 -8.93 -5.19 -1.90
N LYS A 163 -8.33 -6.04 -2.76
CA LYS A 163 -9.05 -7.11 -3.48
C LYS A 163 -9.53 -8.27 -2.59
N SER A 164 -9.06 -8.36 -1.34
CA SER A 164 -9.55 -9.32 -0.33
C SER A 164 -10.62 -8.76 0.61
N GLY A 165 -10.88 -7.46 0.56
CA GLY A 165 -11.78 -6.75 1.46
C GLY A 165 -11.18 -6.36 2.81
N LEU A 166 -9.93 -6.76 3.13
CA LEU A 166 -9.22 -6.23 4.30
C LEU A 166 -9.16 -4.71 4.29
N LEU A 167 -8.99 -4.11 3.11
CA LEU A 167 -9.21 -2.69 2.88
C LEU A 167 -10.37 -2.48 1.90
N PRO A 168 -11.22 -1.47 2.12
CA PRO A 168 -11.26 -0.57 3.28
C PRO A 168 -12.01 -1.14 4.49
N TYR A 169 -12.42 -2.42 4.51
CA TYR A 169 -13.45 -2.89 5.45
C TYR A 169 -12.94 -3.49 6.77
N GLY A 170 -11.65 -3.83 6.87
CA GLY A 170 -11.03 -4.36 8.09
C GLY A 170 -11.12 -5.87 8.29
N ARG A 171 -11.80 -6.61 7.39
CA ARG A 171 -11.93 -8.07 7.42
C ARG A 171 -11.98 -8.61 5.99
N ILE A 172 -11.43 -9.80 5.79
CA ILE A 172 -11.57 -10.52 4.51
C ILE A 172 -13.05 -10.79 4.26
N LYS A 173 -13.56 -10.32 3.12
CA LYS A 173 -14.95 -10.53 2.70
C LYS A 173 -15.05 -10.57 1.18
N ASP A 174 -16.16 -11.09 0.67
CA ASP A 174 -16.47 -10.98 -0.75
C ASP A 174 -16.81 -9.54 -1.12
N LEU A 175 -16.38 -9.17 -2.31
CA LEU A 175 -16.51 -7.84 -2.89
C LEU A 175 -17.59 -7.84 -3.97
N ASP A 176 -18.19 -6.68 -4.16
CA ASP A 176 -19.15 -6.41 -5.23
C ASP A 176 -18.61 -5.35 -6.19
N GLU A 177 -19.39 -5.03 -7.22
CA GLU A 177 -19.04 -4.05 -8.26
C GLU A 177 -18.84 -2.61 -7.73
N ASN A 178 -19.33 -2.31 -6.53
CA ASN A 178 -19.20 -0.99 -5.91
C ASN A 178 -17.98 -0.89 -5.00
N SER A 179 -17.31 -2.01 -4.73
CA SER A 179 -16.14 -2.06 -3.87
C SER A 179 -14.93 -1.36 -4.52
N PRO A 180 -14.13 -0.60 -3.74
CA PRO A 180 -12.90 -0.01 -4.26
C PRO A 180 -11.94 -1.06 -4.84
N THR A 181 -11.15 -0.66 -5.82
CA THR A 181 -10.17 -1.53 -6.47
C THR A 181 -8.91 -0.76 -6.92
N LEU A 182 -7.87 -1.52 -7.26
CA LEU A 182 -6.70 -1.00 -7.96
C LEU A 182 -6.71 -1.55 -9.40
N ALA A 183 -6.68 -0.63 -10.36
CA ALA A 183 -6.70 -0.91 -11.80
C ALA A 183 -5.36 -0.56 -12.47
N HIS A 184 -5.23 -0.91 -13.75
CA HIS A 184 -4.14 -0.45 -14.59
C HIS A 184 -3.99 1.08 -14.53
N ASN A 185 -2.73 1.53 -14.50
CA ASN A 185 -2.41 2.95 -14.64
C ASN A 185 -3.09 3.53 -15.89
N ALA A 186 -3.50 4.79 -15.87
CA ALA A 186 -4.25 5.38 -16.99
C ALA A 186 -3.50 5.35 -18.33
N ILE A 187 -2.16 5.40 -18.30
CA ILE A 187 -1.30 5.26 -19.49
C ILE A 187 -1.06 3.80 -19.92
N ARG A 188 -1.63 2.82 -19.19
CA ARG A 188 -1.49 1.36 -19.41
C ARG A 188 -0.05 0.84 -19.46
N ARG A 189 0.83 1.46 -18.70
CA ARG A 189 2.25 1.13 -18.62
C ARG A 189 2.71 1.05 -17.17
N HIS A 190 3.75 0.26 -16.93
CA HIS A 190 4.48 0.31 -15.68
C HIS A 190 5.15 1.68 -15.51
N ILE A 191 5.02 2.25 -14.31
CA ILE A 191 5.62 3.53 -13.95
C ILE A 191 6.63 3.29 -12.83
N SER A 192 7.83 3.85 -13.00
CA SER A 192 8.87 3.88 -11.99
C SER A 192 9.39 5.31 -11.87
N GLN A 193 9.06 5.99 -10.77
CA GLN A 193 9.48 7.36 -10.51
C GLN A 193 9.39 7.70 -9.02
N MET A 194 9.84 8.90 -8.66
CA MET A 194 9.68 9.46 -7.33
C MET A 194 8.46 10.38 -7.30
N VAL A 195 7.66 10.29 -6.24
CA VAL A 195 6.44 11.08 -6.05
C VAL A 195 6.44 11.74 -4.69
N ASN A 196 5.80 12.91 -4.59
CA ASN A 196 5.54 13.54 -3.30
C ASN A 196 4.21 13.03 -2.77
N VAL A 197 4.20 12.61 -1.50
CA VAL A 197 3.03 12.08 -0.82
C VAL A 197 2.87 12.79 0.51
N LYS A 198 1.66 13.30 0.77
CA LYS A 198 1.28 13.91 2.06
C LYS A 198 0.52 12.90 2.90
N VAL A 199 0.82 12.84 4.20
CA VAL A 199 -0.02 12.16 5.18
C VAL A 199 -1.15 13.10 5.59
N VAL A 200 -2.39 12.79 5.19
CA VAL A 200 -3.55 13.65 5.42
C VAL A 200 -4.37 13.25 6.65
N ASN A 201 -4.16 12.03 7.14
CA ASN A 201 -4.72 11.53 8.40
C ASN A 201 -3.66 10.65 9.11
N ASP A 202 -3.43 10.91 10.40
CA ASP A 202 -2.47 10.19 11.23
C ASP A 202 -3.10 9.45 12.42
N GLU A 203 -4.41 9.24 12.40
CA GLU A 203 -5.11 8.53 13.47
C GLU A 203 -4.72 7.05 13.53
N SER A 204 -4.34 6.47 12.38
CA SER A 204 -3.81 5.11 12.30
C SER A 204 -2.50 5.01 13.09
N PRO A 205 -2.28 3.95 13.88
CA PRO A 205 -1.01 3.76 14.58
C PRO A 205 0.18 3.73 13.63
N TRP A 206 0.00 3.26 12.38
CA TRP A 206 1.04 3.30 11.35
C TRP A 206 1.53 4.71 11.02
N LEU A 207 0.64 5.70 11.13
CA LEU A 207 0.87 7.06 10.65
C LEU A 207 1.03 8.08 11.77
N LYS A 208 0.85 7.67 13.02
CA LYS A 208 0.88 8.50 14.22
C LYS A 208 1.98 9.56 14.19
N GLY A 209 1.57 10.83 14.35
CA GLY A 209 2.47 11.97 14.43
C GLY A 209 3.04 12.45 13.09
N MET A 210 2.57 11.91 11.96
CA MET A 210 3.01 12.32 10.62
C MET A 210 2.00 13.20 9.89
N LYS A 211 0.88 13.62 10.51
CA LYS A 211 -0.10 14.49 9.85
C LYS A 211 0.56 15.73 9.24
N ASP A 212 0.15 16.04 8.02
CA ASP A 212 0.63 17.14 7.18
C ASP A 212 2.10 17.04 6.73
N GLN A 213 2.84 16.00 7.09
CA GLN A 213 4.19 15.77 6.58
C GLN A 213 4.16 15.28 5.13
N VAL A 214 5.15 15.73 4.36
CA VAL A 214 5.33 15.36 2.95
C VAL A 214 6.60 14.52 2.81
N PHE A 215 6.48 13.41 2.09
CA PHE A 215 7.57 12.48 1.82
C PHE A 215 7.73 12.29 0.31
N THR A 216 8.98 12.31 -0.17
CA THR A 216 9.28 11.88 -1.53
C THR A 216 9.59 10.38 -1.53
N ILE A 217 8.76 9.57 -2.20
CA ILE A 217 8.77 8.11 -2.11
C ILE A 217 8.89 7.50 -3.51
N PRO A 218 9.67 6.42 -3.70
CA PRO A 218 9.68 5.68 -4.96
C PRO A 218 8.39 4.91 -5.17
N ILE A 219 7.88 4.91 -6.39
CA ILE A 219 6.80 4.01 -6.84
C ILE A 219 7.30 3.11 -7.98
N SER A 220 6.69 1.94 -8.12
CA SER A 220 7.03 0.98 -9.18
C SER A 220 5.86 0.03 -9.41
N HIS A 221 4.92 0.38 -10.30
CA HIS A 221 3.73 -0.45 -10.54
C HIS A 221 3.12 -0.24 -11.94
N GLY A 222 2.45 -1.27 -12.45
CA GLY A 222 1.56 -1.20 -13.63
C GLY A 222 0.07 -1.04 -13.29
N GLU A 223 -0.33 -1.44 -12.07
CA GLU A 223 -1.71 -1.48 -11.59
C GLU A 223 -1.87 -0.74 -10.25
N GLY A 224 -1.54 0.55 -10.21
CA GLY A 224 -1.60 1.35 -8.98
C GLY A 224 -2.79 2.30 -8.89
N ARG A 225 -3.71 2.26 -9.84
CA ARG A 225 -4.76 3.28 -9.97
C ARG A 225 -5.92 2.97 -9.03
N PHE A 226 -6.07 3.74 -7.95
CA PHE A 226 -7.20 3.62 -7.04
C PHE A 226 -8.49 4.13 -7.70
N MET A 227 -9.49 3.25 -7.73
CA MET A 227 -10.80 3.48 -8.33
C MET A 227 -11.89 3.08 -7.35
N ALA A 228 -12.88 3.93 -7.20
CA ALA A 228 -14.10 3.71 -6.42
C ALA A 228 -15.19 4.68 -6.92
N SER A 229 -16.44 4.48 -6.52
CA SER A 229 -17.48 5.48 -6.75
C SER A 229 -17.19 6.75 -5.94
N GLU A 230 -17.66 7.90 -6.41
CA GLU A 230 -17.51 9.18 -5.70
C GLU A 230 -18.09 9.10 -4.28
N ALA A 231 -19.24 8.43 -4.12
CA ALA A 231 -19.87 8.19 -2.82
C ALA A 231 -18.97 7.38 -1.87
N GLU A 232 -18.29 6.33 -2.37
CA GLU A 232 -17.35 5.57 -1.54
C GLU A 232 -16.09 6.38 -1.23
N ILE A 233 -15.56 7.19 -2.15
CA ILE A 233 -14.42 8.07 -1.88
C ILE A 233 -14.78 9.09 -0.79
N GLN A 234 -15.94 9.75 -0.91
CA GLN A 234 -16.42 10.70 0.09
C GLN A 234 -16.56 10.03 1.45
N LYS A 235 -17.17 8.85 1.51
CA LYS A 235 -17.30 8.08 2.76
C LYS A 235 -15.95 7.71 3.36
N LEU A 236 -14.97 7.28 2.55
CA LEU A 236 -13.61 7.01 3.02
C LEU A 236 -12.95 8.26 3.59
N TYR A 237 -13.16 9.42 2.96
CA TYR A 237 -12.61 10.69 3.39
C TYR A 237 -13.25 11.18 4.70
N GLU A 238 -14.57 11.13 4.78
CA GLU A 238 -15.36 11.46 5.98
C GLU A 238 -14.97 10.60 7.18
N ASN A 239 -14.68 9.33 6.93
CA ASN A 239 -14.22 8.39 7.95
C ASN A 239 -12.71 8.49 8.22
N GLY A 240 -11.97 9.40 7.60
CA GLY A 240 -10.52 9.52 7.79
C GLY A 240 -9.69 8.32 7.29
N GLN A 241 -10.27 7.48 6.42
CA GLN A 241 -9.62 6.27 5.90
C GLN A 241 -8.64 6.57 4.77
N ILE A 242 -8.75 7.72 4.10
CA ILE A 242 -7.73 8.19 3.17
C ILE A 242 -6.54 8.69 3.99
N ALA A 243 -5.44 7.94 3.92
CA ALA A 243 -4.27 8.16 4.77
C ALA A 243 -3.23 9.05 4.09
N THR A 244 -2.97 8.78 2.82
CA THR A 244 -1.92 9.44 2.06
C THR A 244 -2.39 9.80 0.65
N GLN A 245 -1.96 10.98 0.18
CA GLN A 245 -2.33 11.51 -1.13
C GLN A 245 -1.10 12.02 -1.89
N TYR A 246 -1.09 11.85 -3.21
CA TYR A 246 -0.08 12.42 -4.11
C TYR A 246 -0.20 13.94 -4.15
N LEU A 247 0.95 14.64 -4.17
CA LEU A 247 1.02 16.09 -4.30
C LEU A 247 1.78 16.52 -5.56
N ASP A 248 1.38 17.67 -6.11
CA ASP A 248 2.16 18.41 -7.09
C ASP A 248 3.35 19.16 -6.44
N LEU A 249 4.05 20.00 -7.21
CA LEU A 249 5.21 20.74 -6.70
C LEU A 249 4.80 21.96 -5.86
N GLU A 250 3.58 22.44 -6.06
CA GLU A 250 2.97 23.56 -5.35
C GLU A 250 2.35 23.11 -4.01
N GLY A 251 2.25 21.80 -3.78
CA GLY A 251 1.75 21.19 -2.55
C GLY A 251 0.25 20.90 -2.57
N ASN A 252 -0.41 21.01 -3.73
CA ASN A 252 -1.81 20.66 -3.89
C ASN A 252 -1.98 19.17 -4.20
N ILE A 253 -3.17 18.62 -3.97
CA ILE A 253 -3.50 17.25 -4.36
C ILE A 253 -3.31 17.10 -5.87
N ALA A 254 -2.49 16.12 -6.25
CA ALA A 254 -2.22 15.86 -7.65
C ALA A 254 -3.36 15.05 -8.28
N HIS A 255 -3.89 15.59 -9.37
CA HIS A 255 -4.88 14.94 -10.21
C HIS A 255 -4.21 14.62 -11.56
N GLY A 256 -3.73 13.39 -11.76
CA GLY A 256 -3.05 12.99 -13.00
C GLY A 256 -1.53 13.21 -13.09
N MET A 257 -0.95 12.84 -14.24
CA MET A 257 0.49 12.88 -14.46
C MET A 257 1.04 14.33 -14.51
N PRO A 258 2.32 14.55 -14.13
CA PRO A 258 3.29 13.54 -13.68
C PRO A 258 3.20 13.21 -12.18
N PHE A 259 2.48 14.00 -11.39
CA PHE A 259 2.57 13.97 -9.92
C PHE A 259 1.65 12.93 -9.27
N ASN A 260 0.53 12.61 -9.91
CA ASN A 260 -0.29 11.43 -9.64
C ASN A 260 -0.18 10.47 -10.84
N PRO A 261 0.88 9.64 -10.88
CA PRO A 261 1.29 8.87 -12.06
C PRO A 261 0.28 7.83 -12.54
N ASN A 262 -0.43 7.21 -11.59
CA ASN A 262 -1.42 6.19 -11.91
C ASN A 262 -2.78 6.78 -12.23
N ASN A 263 -2.98 8.09 -12.03
CA ASN A 263 -4.26 8.78 -12.14
C ASN A 263 -5.31 8.20 -11.16
N SER A 264 -4.87 7.92 -9.93
CA SER A 264 -5.75 7.49 -8.83
C SER A 264 -6.76 8.59 -8.52
N LEU A 265 -8.03 8.21 -8.30
CA LEU A 265 -9.08 9.17 -7.99
C LEU A 265 -8.78 9.89 -6.67
N PHE A 266 -9.06 11.19 -6.65
CA PHE A 266 -8.77 12.08 -5.52
C PHE A 266 -7.30 12.03 -5.04
N GLY A 267 -6.36 11.67 -5.92
CA GLY A 267 -4.94 11.60 -5.57
C GLY A 267 -4.60 10.55 -4.51
N ILE A 268 -5.47 9.57 -4.27
CA ILE A 268 -5.28 8.57 -3.21
C ILE A 268 -4.04 7.71 -3.48
N GLU A 269 -3.10 7.70 -2.54
CA GLU A 269 -1.90 6.85 -2.57
C GLU A 269 -2.01 5.65 -1.61
N GLY A 270 -2.68 5.85 -0.47
CA GLY A 270 -2.85 4.82 0.55
C GLY A 270 -4.05 5.07 1.44
N ILE A 271 -4.60 3.97 1.96
CA ILE A 271 -5.80 3.97 2.80
C ILE A 271 -5.65 3.04 4.01
N THR A 272 -6.51 3.23 5.01
CA THR A 272 -6.53 2.45 6.25
C THR A 272 -7.88 1.75 6.47
N SER A 273 -7.88 0.69 7.28
CA SER A 273 -9.12 0.08 7.77
C SER A 273 -9.85 1.00 8.76
N PRO A 274 -11.13 0.72 9.11
CA PRO A 274 -11.88 1.57 10.03
C PRO A 274 -11.28 1.59 11.44
N CYS A 275 -10.57 0.53 11.84
CA CYS A 275 -9.84 0.48 13.12
C CYS A 275 -8.40 1.01 13.02
N GLY A 276 -7.95 1.43 11.83
CA GLY A 276 -6.60 1.94 11.57
C GLY A 276 -5.47 0.91 11.62
N LYS A 277 -5.72 -0.36 12.00
CA LYS A 277 -4.69 -1.41 12.16
C LYS A 277 -4.18 -2.00 10.84
N ILE A 278 -4.94 -1.82 9.77
CA ILE A 278 -4.54 -2.25 8.42
C ILE A 278 -4.20 -1.00 7.63
N PHE A 279 -3.01 -0.95 7.04
CA PHE A 279 -2.57 0.13 6.17
C PHE A 279 -2.09 -0.42 4.83
N GLY A 280 -2.57 0.16 3.74
CA GLY A 280 -2.19 -0.21 2.38
C GLY A 280 -1.74 1.00 1.60
N ARG A 281 -0.66 0.88 0.83
CA ARG A 281 -0.10 1.98 0.03
C ARG A 281 0.61 1.50 -1.25
N MET A 282 0.72 2.38 -2.25
CA MET A 282 1.43 2.07 -3.50
C MET A 282 2.92 2.43 -3.51
N GLY A 283 3.31 3.47 -2.79
CA GLY A 283 4.70 3.89 -2.62
C GLY A 283 5.50 2.90 -1.80
N HIS A 284 6.80 2.83 -2.08
CA HIS A 284 7.75 1.88 -1.49
C HIS A 284 8.71 2.54 -0.50
N PRO A 285 8.26 2.94 0.71
CA PRO A 285 9.14 3.51 1.72
C PRO A 285 10.22 2.52 2.21
N GLU A 286 10.01 1.21 2.06
CA GLU A 286 10.99 0.17 2.38
C GLU A 286 12.23 0.20 1.47
N ARG A 287 12.11 0.77 0.26
CA ARG A 287 13.24 0.93 -0.67
C ARG A 287 14.19 2.06 -0.27
N PHE A 288 13.87 2.81 0.78
CA PHE A 288 14.76 3.82 1.31
C PHE A 288 15.86 3.21 2.18
N ALA A 289 17.11 3.54 1.87
CA ALA A 289 18.24 3.29 2.74
C ALA A 289 19.19 4.51 2.74
N GLU A 290 19.89 4.71 3.85
CA GLU A 290 20.87 5.79 3.97
C GLU A 290 21.94 5.67 2.88
N GLY A 291 22.21 6.78 2.19
CA GLY A 291 23.15 6.81 1.07
C GLY A 291 22.54 6.45 -0.29
N LEU A 292 21.27 6.05 -0.37
CA LEU A 292 20.51 5.99 -1.63
C LEU A 292 19.92 7.37 -1.98
N PHE A 293 19.45 7.52 -3.23
CA PHE A 293 18.75 8.72 -3.71
C PHE A 293 19.47 10.06 -3.48
N LYS A 294 20.82 10.08 -3.49
CA LYS A 294 21.64 11.26 -3.16
C LYS A 294 21.35 12.51 -3.99
N ASN A 295 20.78 12.33 -5.18
CA ASN A 295 20.37 13.41 -6.10
C ASN A 295 18.93 13.90 -5.86
N ILE A 296 18.25 13.43 -4.82
CA ILE A 296 16.86 13.74 -4.51
C ILE A 296 16.81 14.31 -3.08
N PRO A 297 17.02 15.62 -2.89
CA PRO A 297 17.23 16.21 -1.56
C PRO A 297 16.01 16.12 -0.64
N THR A 298 14.81 15.90 -1.18
CA THR A 298 13.55 15.80 -0.45
C THR A 298 13.21 14.39 0.01
N VAL A 299 14.01 13.39 -0.39
CA VAL A 299 13.80 11.99 0.01
C VAL A 299 14.12 11.83 1.50
N ASN A 300 13.18 11.26 2.25
CA ASN A 300 13.31 11.07 3.70
C ASN A 300 12.75 9.72 4.12
N TYR A 301 13.21 9.22 5.27
CA TYR A 301 12.69 7.99 5.84
C TYR A 301 11.25 8.18 6.32
N HIS A 302 10.36 7.26 5.92
CA HIS A 302 8.97 7.26 6.34
C HIS A 302 8.79 6.38 7.58
N ASN A 303 8.35 6.95 8.70
CA ASN A 303 8.36 6.29 10.01
C ASN A 303 7.31 5.17 10.19
N ILE A 304 6.72 4.62 9.12
CA ILE A 304 5.67 3.59 9.25
C ILE A 304 6.18 2.30 9.91
N PHE A 305 7.40 1.87 9.62
CA PHE A 305 7.98 0.67 10.22
C PHE A 305 8.28 0.91 11.70
N LYS A 306 8.85 2.08 12.02
CA LYS A 306 9.10 2.52 13.39
C LYS A 306 7.80 2.55 14.20
N ASN A 307 6.79 3.23 13.68
CA ASN A 307 5.48 3.35 14.31
C ASN A 307 4.80 1.98 14.51
N GLY A 308 4.92 1.08 13.53
CA GLY A 308 4.43 -0.30 13.65
C GLY A 308 5.10 -1.05 14.80
N VAL A 309 6.42 -0.92 14.95
CA VAL A 309 7.16 -1.56 16.04
C VAL A 309 6.86 -0.91 17.40
N GLU A 310 6.85 0.42 17.47
CA GLU A 310 6.57 1.18 18.69
C GLU A 310 5.14 0.96 19.21
N TYR A 311 4.19 0.60 18.35
CA TYR A 311 2.84 0.27 18.77
C TYR A 311 2.79 -0.87 19.81
N PHE A 312 3.69 -1.85 19.70
CA PHE A 312 3.71 -3.03 20.56
C PHE A 312 4.68 -2.93 21.74
N LYS A 313 5.56 -1.93 21.76
CA LYS A 313 6.50 -1.71 22.88
C LYS A 313 5.76 -1.09 24.08
#